data_AF-A0A7T5JVF8-F1
#
_entry.id   AF-A0A7T5JVF8-F1
#
_cell.length_a   1.000
_cell.length_b   1.000
_cell.length_c   1.000
_cell.angle_alpha   90.00
_cell.angle_beta   90.00
_cell.angle_gamma   90.00
#
_symmetry.space_group_name_H-M   'P 1'
#
loop_
_entity.id
_entity.type
_entity.pdbx_description
1 polymer ?
#
loop_
_entity_poly.entity_id
_entity_poly.type
_entity_poly.pdbx_seq_one_letter_code
_entity_poly.pdbx_strand_id
1 'polypeptide(L)' 'MPVRHMDLTDVEQVAVLCDQFGYPASREEVEERFHYLQRMIEEQVFVVEDNMVILGWIHVQGIHSLSLHPMPRFEVLS' A
#
# COMPACT_ATOMS: atom_id res chain seq x y z
N MET A 1 4.94 -10.20 -16.20
CA MET A 1 5.06 -9.26 -15.06
C MET A 1 3.96 -8.18 -15.00
N PRO A 2 2.65 -8.53 -15.04
CA PRO A 2 1.60 -7.56 -14.70
C PRO A 2 1.66 -7.17 -13.22
N VAL A 3 1.27 -5.92 -12.92
CA VAL A 3 0.92 -5.46 -11.57
C VAL A 3 -0.59 -5.55 -11.42
N ARG A 4 -1.07 -6.17 -10.33
CA ARG A 4 -2.50 -6.32 -10.04
C ARG A 4 -2.77 -6.11 -8.55
N HIS A 5 -4.03 -5.92 -8.19
CA HIS A 5 -4.43 -5.95 -6.78
C HIS A 5 -4.04 -7.30 -6.16
N MET A 6 -3.56 -7.24 -4.92
CA MET A 6 -3.34 -8.42 -4.11
C MET A 6 -4.69 -9.08 -3.81
N ASP A 7 -4.72 -10.40 -3.86
CA ASP A 7 -5.83 -11.24 -3.44
C ASP A 7 -5.45 -12.01 -2.17
N LEU A 8 -6.45 -12.55 -1.46
CA LEU A 8 -6.23 -13.38 -0.28
C LEU A 8 -5.35 -14.61 -0.57
N THR A 9 -5.44 -15.15 -1.79
CA THR A 9 -4.62 -16.27 -2.25
C THR A 9 -3.13 -15.97 -2.34
N ASP A 10 -2.73 -14.69 -2.36
CA ASP A 10 -1.32 -14.29 -2.44
C ASP A 10 -0.61 -14.24 -1.07
N VAL A 11 -1.37 -14.27 0.03
CA VAL A 11 -0.87 -14.04 1.40
C VAL A 11 0.32 -14.94 1.75
N GLU A 12 0.29 -16.20 1.35
CA GLU A 12 1.38 -17.15 1.63
C GLU A 12 2.68 -16.75 0.91
N GLN A 13 2.60 -16.41 -0.38
CA GLN A 13 3.78 -15.97 -1.14
C GLN A 13 4.31 -14.62 -0.63
N VAL A 14 3.42 -13.72 -0.22
CA VAL A 14 3.79 -12.43 0.38
C VAL A 14 4.52 -12.63 1.72
N ALA A 15 4.07 -13.54 2.57
CA ALA A 15 4.74 -13.87 3.83
C ALA A 15 6.17 -14.39 3.59
N VAL A 16 6.36 -15.25 2.58
CA VAL A 16 7.70 -15.71 2.16
C VAL A 16 8.57 -14.55 1.70
N LEU A 17 8.03 -13.61 0.92
CA LEU A 17 8.77 -12.42 0.50
C LEU A 17 9.16 -11.52 1.68
N CYS A 18 8.28 -11.35 2.68
CA CYS A 18 8.57 -10.59 3.88
C CYS A 18 9.81 -11.13 4.63
N ASP A 19 9.93 -12.46 4.74
CA ASP A 19 11.12 -13.11 5.30
C ASP A 19 12.39 -12.81 4.48
N GLN A 20 12.31 -12.94 3.15
CA GLN A 20 13.41 -12.65 2.23
C GLN A 20 13.90 -11.19 2.30
N PHE A 21 12.99 -10.26 2.59
CA PHE A 21 13.30 -8.84 2.72
C PHE A 21 13.74 -8.43 4.14
N GLY A 22 13.84 -9.38 5.08
CA GLY A 22 14.37 -9.15 6.42
C GLY A 22 13.35 -8.61 7.43
N TYR A 23 12.06 -8.70 7.12
CA TYR A 23 10.95 -8.37 8.03
C TYR A 23 9.99 -9.56 8.13
N PRO A 24 10.39 -10.65 8.81
CA PRO A 24 9.59 -11.88 8.87
C PRO A 24 8.18 -11.57 9.40
N ALA A 25 7.19 -12.10 8.69
CA ALA A 25 5.78 -12.02 9.06
C ALA A 25 5.14 -13.37 8.79
N SER A 26 4.29 -13.85 9.70
CA SER A 26 3.54 -15.08 9.48
C SER A 26 2.46 -14.89 8.41
N ARG A 27 1.95 -16.01 7.88
CA ARG A 27 0.79 -16.01 6.97
C ARG A 27 -0.40 -15.31 7.61
N GLU A 28 -0.65 -15.59 8.89
CA GLU A 28 -1.77 -15.04 9.66
C GLU A 28 -1.62 -13.53 9.88
N GLU A 29 -0.42 -13.03 10.15
CA GLU A 29 -0.14 -11.60 10.30
C GLU A 29 -0.33 -10.84 8.98
N VAL A 30 0.10 -11.44 7.87
CA VAL A 30 -0.12 -10.87 6.52
C VAL A 30 -1.61 -10.88 6.16
N GLU A 31 -2.33 -11.94 6.48
CA GLU A 31 -3.79 -12.04 6.27
C GLU A 31 -4.56 -11.00 7.09
N GLU A 32 -4.23 -10.86 8.38
CA GLU A 32 -4.84 -9.86 9.26
C GLU A 32 -4.60 -8.45 8.71
N ARG A 33 -3.37 -8.15 8.27
CA ARG A 33 -3.04 -6.87 7.65
C ARG A 33 -3.80 -6.65 6.34
N PHE A 34 -3.89 -7.67 5.49
CA PHE A 34 -4.66 -7.59 4.24
C PHE A 34 -6.13 -7.23 4.51
N HIS A 35 -6.78 -7.94 5.44
CA HIS A 35 -8.16 -7.65 5.83
C HIS A 35 -8.32 -6.27 6.47
N TYR A 36 -7.36 -5.83 7.27
CA TYR A 36 -7.37 -4.49 7.84
C TYR A 36 -7.32 -3.41 6.76
N LEU A 37 -6.40 -3.53 5.80
CA LEU A 37 -6.22 -2.56 4.72
C LEU A 37 -7.41 -2.53 3.76
N GLN A 38 -8.04 -3.68 3.46
CA GLN A 38 -9.25 -3.72 2.62
C GLN A 38 -10.44 -2.90 3.18
N ARG A 39 -10.43 -2.58 4.47
CA ARG A 39 -11.49 -1.78 5.11
C ARG A 39 -11.29 -0.27 4.95
N MET A 40 -10.14 0.16 4.44
CA MET A 40 -9.77 1.55 4.23
C MET A 40 -9.76 1.85 2.74
N ILE A 41 -10.61 2.77 2.29
CA ILE A 41 -10.78 3.04 0.85
C ILE A 41 -9.51 3.63 0.22
N GLU A 42 -8.72 4.35 1.02
CA GLU A 42 -7.45 4.96 0.62
C GLU A 42 -6.30 3.96 0.56
N GLU A 43 -6.41 2.80 1.20
CA GLU A 43 -5.33 1.83 1.27
C GLU A 43 -5.49 0.75 0.20
N GLN A 44 -4.43 0.49 -0.55
CA GLN A 44 -4.43 -0.55 -1.58
C GLN A 44 -3.13 -1.34 -1.53
N VAL A 45 -3.23 -2.64 -1.78
CA VAL A 45 -2.06 -3.53 -1.89
C VAL A 45 -2.03 -4.12 -3.28
N PHE A 46 -0.86 -4.06 -3.91
CA PHE A 46 -0.61 -4.60 -5.23
C PHE A 46 0.51 -5.65 -5.17
N VAL A 47 0.45 -6.59 -6.11
CA VAL A 47 1.49 -7.60 -6.34
C VAL A 47 1.98 -7.51 -7.77
N VAL A 48 3.25 -7.85 -7.98
CA VAL A 48 3.80 -8.14 -9.31
C VAL A 48 3.90 -9.64 -9.47
N GLU A 49 3.28 -10.16 -10.53
CA GLU A 49 3.20 -11.59 -10.79
C GLU A 49 3.95 -11.96 -12.06
N ASP A 50 4.62 -13.12 -12.05
CA ASP A 50 5.09 -13.79 -13.27
C ASP A 50 4.80 -15.28 -13.18
N ASN A 51 4.06 -15.83 -14.15
CA ASN A 51 3.71 -17.26 -14.21
C ASN A 51 3.17 -17.81 -12.87
N MET A 52 2.19 -17.13 -12.25
CA MET A 52 1.58 -17.47 -10.95
C MET A 52 2.50 -17.29 -9.72
N VAL A 53 3.73 -16.81 -9.90
CA VAL A 53 4.65 -16.52 -8.81
C VAL A 53 4.61 -15.04 -8.48
N ILE A 54 4.39 -14.71 -7.20
CA ILE A 54 4.49 -13.33 -6.73
C ILE A 54 5.97 -12.99 -6.55
N LEU A 55 6.44 -11.99 -7.29
CA LEU A 55 7.84 -11.54 -7.26
C LEU A 55 8.05 -10.32 -6.35
N GLY A 56 6.96 -9.70 -5.92
CA GLY A 56 6.99 -8.50 -5.08
C GLY A 56 5.59 -8.00 -4.77
N TRP A 57 5.51 -7.15 -3.75
CA TRP A 57 4.28 -6.50 -3.34
C TRP A 57 4.55 -5.05 -2.92
N ILE A 58 3.52 -4.21 -2.96
CA ILE A 58 3.58 -2.83 -2.50
C ILE A 58 2.26 -2.44 -1.85
N HIS A 59 2.35 -1.80 -0.69
CA HIS A 59 1.23 -1.13 -0.04
C HIS A 59 1.29 0.36 -0.37
N VAL A 60 0.17 0.92 -0.83
CA VAL A 60 0.04 2.34 -1.17
C VAL A 60 -1.14 2.96 -0.42
N GLN A 61 -0.96 4.22 -0.03
CA GLN A 61 -1.98 5.04 0.61
C GLN A 61 -2.32 6.24 -0.29
N GLY A 62 -3.59 6.38 -0.65
CA GLY A 62 -4.13 7.54 -1.36
C GLY A 62 -4.37 8.70 -0.39
N ILE A 63 -3.57 9.77 -0.50
CA ILE A 63 -3.75 10.96 0.35
C ILE A 63 -4.47 12.04 -0.45
N HIS A 64 -5.64 12.44 0.04
CA HIS A 64 -6.36 13.61 -0.48
C HIS A 64 -6.05 14.82 0.38
N SER A 65 -5.34 15.80 -0.18
CA SER A 65 -5.00 17.05 0.52
C SER A 65 -5.32 18.25 -0.35
N LEU A 66 -5.94 19.27 0.25
CA LEU A 66 -6.14 20.58 -0.34
C LEU A 66 -5.31 21.59 0.47
N SER A 67 -4.17 22.01 -0.08
CA SER A 67 -3.32 23.02 0.54
C SER A 67 -3.68 24.42 0.03
N LEU A 68 -4.20 25.28 0.91
CA LEU A 68 -4.28 26.72 0.64
C LEU A 68 -2.88 27.32 0.81
N HIS A 69 -2.27 27.76 -0.28
CA HIS A 69 -1.14 28.67 -0.17
C HIS A 69 -1.67 30.00 0.40
N PRO A 70 -1.09 30.54 1.49
CA PRO A 70 -1.52 31.82 2.00
C PRO A 70 -1.26 32.90 0.94
N MET A 71 -2.30 33.57 0.48
CA MET A 71 -2.18 34.82 -0.28
C MET A 71 -1.45 35.84 0.60
N PRO A 72 -0.40 36.54 0.11
CA PRO A 72 0.21 37.61 0.86
C PRO A 72 -0.83 38.69 1.16
N ARG A 73 -0.91 39.09 2.44
CA ARG A 73 -1.78 40.18 2.89
C ARG A 73 -1.27 41.47 2.25
N PHE A 74 -2.05 42.07 1.35
CA PHE A 74 -1.80 43.45 0.92
C PHE A 74 -2.05 44.36 2.12
N GLU A 75 -0.99 44.85 2.74
CA GLU A 75 -1.09 45.99 3.65
C GLU A 75 -1.40 47.23 2.82
N VAL A 76 -2.62 47.74 2.95
CA VAL A 76 -3.00 49.03 2.40
C VAL A 76 -2.28 50.09 3.23
N LEU A 77 -1.23 50.68 2.68
CA LEU A 77 -0.61 51.88 3.24
C LEU A 77 -1.62 53.02 3.13
N SER A 78 -2.11 53.47 4.28
CA SER A 78 -2.91 54.69 4.47
C SER A 78 -2.03 55.87 4.83
#